data_AF-A0A7Y8DSK9-F1
#
_entry.id   AF-A0A7Y8DSK9-F1
#
_cell.length_a   1.000
_cell.length_b   1.000
_cell.length_c   1.000
_cell.angle_alpha   90.00
_cell.angle_beta   90.00
_cell.angle_gamma   90.00
#
_symmetry.space_group_name_H-M   'P 1'
#
loop_
_entity.id
_entity.type
_entity.pdbx_description
1 polymer ?
#
loop_
_entity_poly.entity_id
_entity_poly.type
_entity_poly.pdbx_seq_one_letter_code
_entity_poly.pdbx_strand_id
1 'polypeptide(L)'
;MIRIGITWLTTEPMDMHAGTGAVSARVISVFGAAQLHYAYLFANCRANRMKDLVRNGLGIGLAARRLHLGKLAWSSMPHGSQMELST
;
A
#
# COMPACT_ATOMS: atom_id res chain seq x y z
N MET A 1 2.95 -18.36 -9.88
CA MET A 1 2.22 -17.42 -9.01
C MET A 1 3.24 -16.75 -8.10
N ILE A 2 3.32 -15.41 -8.07
CA ILE A 2 4.32 -14.71 -7.25
C ILE A 2 3.89 -14.80 -5.78
N ARG A 3 4.76 -15.31 -4.91
CA ARG A 3 4.49 -15.44 -3.48
C ARG A 3 4.67 -14.08 -2.79
N ILE A 4 3.59 -13.57 -2.21
CA ILE A 4 3.58 -12.44 -1.27
C ILE A 4 3.42 -13.06 0.11
N GLY A 5 4.35 -12.77 1.02
CA GLY A 5 4.35 -13.28 2.39
C GLY A 5 3.50 -12.42 3.30
N ILE A 6 3.73 -11.11 3.31
CA ILE A 6 3.07 -10.16 4.21
C ILE A 6 2.53 -8.98 3.39
N THR A 7 1.31 -8.55 3.73
CA THR A 7 0.72 -7.33 3.17
C THR A 7 0.55 -6.30 4.28
N TRP A 8 1.19 -5.16 4.11
CA TRP A 8 1.07 -4.02 5.02
C TRP A 8 0.09 -2.99 4.46
N LEU A 9 -0.73 -2.43 5.32
CA LEU A 9 -1.69 -1.36 5.01
C LEU A 9 -1.39 -0.15 5.88
N THR A 10 -1.43 1.04 5.29
CA THR A 10 -1.40 2.30 6.04
C THR A 10 -2.64 3.14 5.80
N THR A 11 -3.07 3.85 6.84
CA THR A 11 -4.13 4.88 6.75
C THR A 11 -3.60 6.23 6.26
N GLU A 12 -2.28 6.37 6.12
CA GLU A 12 -1.65 7.57 5.58
C GLU A 12 -1.94 7.69 4.07
N PRO A 13 -2.46 8.84 3.62
CA PRO A 13 -2.89 8.99 2.24
C PRO A 13 -1.70 9.09 1.30
N MET A 14 -1.86 8.51 0.11
CA MET A 14 -0.88 8.63 -0.98
C MET A 14 -1.51 9.30 -2.21
N ASP A 15 -0.70 10.11 -2.90
CA ASP A 15 -1.07 10.61 -4.22
C ASP A 15 -1.11 9.46 -5.22
N MET A 16 -2.26 9.30 -5.87
CA MET A 16 -2.47 8.24 -6.84
C MET A 16 -1.69 8.45 -8.14
N HIS A 17 -1.26 9.68 -8.42
CA HIS A 17 -0.44 10.02 -9.59
C HIS A 17 1.04 9.67 -9.42
N ALA A 18 1.49 9.32 -8.20
CA ALA A 18 2.88 8.99 -7.92
C ALA A 18 3.43 7.83 -8.76
N GLY A 19 4.59 7.95 -9.41
CA GLY A 19 5.23 6.83 -10.09
C GLY A 19 5.83 5.80 -9.12
N THR A 20 6.35 4.68 -9.63
CA THR A 20 6.97 3.61 -8.83
C THR A 20 8.06 4.11 -7.88
N GLY A 21 8.92 5.04 -8.32
CA GLY A 21 9.97 5.61 -7.48
C GLY A 21 9.43 6.39 -6.28
N ALA A 22 8.42 7.23 -6.51
CA ALA A 22 7.77 8.01 -5.45
C ALA A 22 7.02 7.09 -4.45
N VAL A 23 6.37 6.04 -4.94
CA VAL A 23 5.71 5.05 -4.09
C VAL A 23 6.75 4.27 -3.27
N SER A 24 7.88 3.86 -3.88
CA SER A 24 8.95 3.18 -3.15
C SER A 24 9.56 4.07 -2.07
N ALA A 25 9.75 5.36 -2.34
CA ALA A 25 10.19 6.32 -1.32
C ALA A 25 9.15 6.45 -0.20
N ARG A 26 7.86 6.47 -0.54
CA ARG A 26 6.78 6.52 0.46
C ARG A 26 6.74 5.26 1.32
N VAL A 27 6.95 4.08 0.74
CA VAL A 27 7.04 2.82 1.50
C VAL A 27 8.16 2.89 2.53
N ILE A 28 9.35 3.35 2.15
CA ILE A 28 10.48 3.50 3.08
C ILE A 28 10.16 4.55 4.15
N SER A 29 9.55 5.67 3.77
CA SER A 29 9.18 6.74 4.70
C SER A 29 8.15 6.31 5.74
N VAL A 30 7.20 5.44 5.39
CA VAL A 30 6.13 5.01 6.28
C VAL A 30 6.54 3.76 7.03
N PHE A 31 6.92 2.69 6.32
CA PHE A 31 7.17 1.38 6.90
C PHE A 31 8.65 1.14 7.28
N GLY A 32 9.53 2.14 7.08
CA GLY A 32 10.95 2.08 7.40
C GLY A 32 11.81 1.31 6.38
N ALA A 33 11.24 0.28 5.74
CA ALA A 33 11.94 -0.50 4.72
C ALA A 33 10.96 -1.09 3.70
N ALA A 34 11.45 -1.30 2.49
CA ALA A 34 10.75 -2.06 1.45
C ALA A 34 11.34 -3.49 1.40
N GLN A 35 10.71 -4.44 2.07
CA GLN A 35 11.19 -5.82 2.18
C GLN A 35 10.81 -6.68 0.98
N LEU A 36 11.58 -7.73 0.71
CA LEU A 36 11.28 -8.69 -0.35
C LEU A 36 10.07 -9.56 0.04
N HIS A 37 9.26 -9.93 -0.95
CA HIS A 37 8.01 -10.69 -0.80
C HIS A 37 6.91 -9.95 -0.02
N TYR A 38 7.01 -8.63 0.14
CA TYR A 38 6.05 -7.83 0.90
C TYR A 38 5.26 -6.93 -0.06
N ALA A 39 4.00 -6.72 0.27
CA ALA A 39 3.11 -5.78 -0.39
C ALA A 39 2.81 -4.60 0.54
N TYR A 40 2.74 -3.39 0.00
CA TYR A 40 2.53 -2.16 0.76
C TYR A 40 1.38 -1.37 0.14
N LEU A 41 0.26 -1.36 0.85
CA LEU A 41 -1.00 -0.82 0.40
C LEU A 41 -1.28 0.56 1.00
N PHE A 42 -1.60 1.50 0.12
CA PHE A 42 -2.00 2.86 0.45
C PHE A 42 -3.38 3.16 -0.14
N ALA A 43 -4.12 4.04 0.51
CA ALA A 43 -5.31 4.65 -0.05
C ALA A 43 -5.08 6.12 -0.37
N ASN A 44 -5.92 6.72 -1.23
CA ASN A 44 -5.96 8.17 -1.37
C ASN A 44 -6.70 8.82 -0.18
N CYS A 45 -6.63 10.15 -0.05
CA CYS A 45 -7.35 10.88 1.01
C CYS A 45 -8.86 10.62 1.05
N ARG A 46 -9.46 10.32 -0.12
CA ARG A 46 -10.90 9.98 -0.24
C ARG A 46 -11.20 8.51 0.03
N ALA A 47 -10.17 7.70 0.27
CA ALA A 47 -10.23 6.26 0.51
C ALA A 47 -11.01 5.45 -0.55
N ASN A 48 -11.09 5.96 -1.79
CA ASN A 48 -11.82 5.32 -2.90
C ASN A 48 -10.91 4.78 -4.01
N ARG A 49 -9.60 5.01 -3.88
CA ARG A 49 -8.55 4.43 -4.71
C ARG A 49 -7.48 3.85 -3.80
N MET A 50 -6.96 2.71 -4.21
CA MET A 50 -5.89 1.99 -3.55
C MET A 50 -4.71 1.83 -4.49
N LYS A 51 -3.53 1.74 -3.91
CA LYS A 51 -2.27 1.55 -4.60
C LYS A 51 -1.34 0.68 -3.78
N ASP A 52 -0.86 -0.37 -4.41
CA ASP A 52 -0.01 -1.40 -3.84
C ASP A 52 1.36 -1.38 -4.51
N LEU A 53 2.41 -1.40 -3.70
CA LEU A 53 3.77 -1.71 -4.12
C LEU A 53 4.15 -3.10 -3.62
N VAL A 54 4.37 -4.03 -4.56
CA VAL A 54 4.87 -5.37 -4.24
C VAL A 54 6.34 -5.44 -4.59
N ARG A 55 7.17 -5.77 -3.62
CA ARG A 55 8.57 -6.15 -3.89
C ARG A 55 8.65 -7.67 -3.84
N ASN A 56 9.10 -8.28 -4.92
CA ASN A 56 9.24 -9.74 -5.04
C ASN A 56 10.61 -10.11 -5.61
N GLY A 57 10.94 -11.41 -5.64
CA GLY A 57 12.24 -11.90 -6.13
C GLY A 57 12.56 -11.59 -7.60
N LEU A 58 11.58 -11.11 -8.39
CA LEU A 58 11.75 -10.72 -9.79
C LEU A 58 11.82 -9.19 -9.99
N GLY A 59 11.50 -8.40 -8.95
CA GLY A 59 11.55 -6.94 -9.02
C GLY A 59 10.44 -6.26 -8.22
N ILE A 60 10.12 -5.03 -8.65
CA ILE A 60 9.09 -4.19 -8.03
C ILE A 60 7.88 -4.13 -8.97
N GLY A 61 6.71 -4.48 -8.44
CA GLY A 61 5.42 -4.30 -9.09
C GLY A 61 4.62 -3.17 -8.46
N LEU A 62 3.85 -2.47 -9.28
CA LEU A 62 2.90 -1.45 -8.83
C LEU A 62 1.52 -1.81 -9.35
N ALA A 63 0.55 -1.91 -8.44
CA ALA A 63 -0.85 -2.09 -8.79
C ALA A 63 -1.67 -0.92 -8.25
N ALA A 64 -2.66 -0.48 -9.02
CA ALA A 64 -3.62 0.54 -8.58
C ALA A 64 -5.03 0.07 -8.90
N ARG A 65 -5.95 0.27 -7.95
CA ARG A 65 -7.35 -0.11 -8.10
C ARG A 65 -8.25 1.00 -7.57
N ARG A 66 -9.24 1.39 -8.36
CA ARG A 66 -10.35 2.21 -7.88
C ARG A 66 -11.45 1.29 -7.35
N LEU A 67 -12.03 1.64 -6.21
CA LEU A 67 -13.22 0.96 -5.72
C LEU A 67 -14.39 1.23 -6.68
N HIS A 68 -15.11 0.18 -7.04
CA HIS A 68 -16.27 0.29 -7.92
C HIS A 68 -17.36 1.16 -7.29
N LEU A 69 -17.55 1.02 -5.97
CA LEU A 69 -18.48 1.81 -5.17
C LEU A 69 -17.92 2.06 -3.77
N GLY A 70 -18.27 3.19 -3.17
CA GLY A 70 -17.94 3.52 -1.78
C GLY A 70 -16.49 3.95 -1.54
N LYS A 71 -16.06 3.81 -0.28
CA LYS A 71 -14.73 4.14 0.23
C LYS A 71 -14.36 3.16 1.34
N LEU A 72 -13.08 2.96 1.60
CA LEU A 72 -12.62 2.23 2.78
C LEU A 72 -13.07 2.98 4.04
N ALA A 73 -13.56 2.23 5.02
CA ALA A 73 -13.81 2.71 6.36
C ALA A 73 -12.66 2.23 7.25
N TRP A 74 -11.93 3.18 7.83
CA TRP A 74 -10.88 2.89 8.79
C TRP A 74 -11.51 2.64 10.15
N SER A 75 -11.59 1.38 10.57
CA SER A 75 -12.14 0.98 11.86
C SER A 75 -11.21 1.43 12.99
N SER A 76 -11.51 2.56 13.64
CA SER A 76 -10.80 3.10 14.83
C SER A 76 -9.29 3.28 14.70
N MET A 77 -8.72 3.19 13.49
CA MET A 77 -7.29 3.36 13.27
C MET A 77 -6.96 4.86 13.29
N PRO A 78 -6.02 5.29 14.16
CA PRO A 78 -5.45 6.63 14.07
C PRO A 78 -4.87 6.91 12.68
N HIS A 79 -4.88 8.17 12.27
CA HIS A 79 -4.22 8.58 11.04
C HIS A 79 -2.73 8.22 11.08
N GLY A 80 -2.21 7.66 9.98
CA GLY A 80 -0.82 7.17 9.90
C GLY A 80 -0.58 5.78 10.51
N SER A 81 -1.62 5.12 11.02
CA SER A 81 -1.48 3.74 11.51
C SER A 81 -1.13 2.77 10.40
N GLN A 82 -0.22 1.84 10.73
CA GLN A 82 0.18 0.72 9.89
C GLN A 82 -0.38 -0.56 10.47
N MET A 83 -0.79 -1.49 9.60
CA MET A 83 -1.33 -2.78 10.00
C MET A 83 -0.92 -3.86 9.02
N GLU A 84 -0.55 -5.01 9.54
CA GLU A 84 -0.41 -6.23 8.76
C GLU A 84 -1.79 -6.82 8.47
N LEU A 85 -2.07 -7.12 7.20
CA LEU A 85 -3.25 -7.84 6.77
C LEU A 85 -2.96 -9.34 6.77
N SER A 86 -3.46 -10.04 7.78
CA SER A 86 -3.46 -11.50 7.81
C SER A 86 -4.48 -12.03 6.80
N THR A 87 -4.06 -12.93 5.91
CA THR A 87 -4.93 -13.60 4.92
C THR A 87 -5.28 -15.00 5.41
#